data_AF-A0A9E2YRS8-F1
#
_entry.id   AF-A0A9E2YRS8-F1
#
_cell.length_a   1.000
_cell.length_b   1.000
_cell.length_c   1.000
_cell.angle_alpha   90.00
_cell.angle_beta   90.00
_cell.angle_gamma   90.00
#
_symmetry.space_group_name_H-M   'P 1'
#
loop_
_entity.id
_entity.type
_entity.pdbx_description
1 polymer ?
#
loop_
_entity_poly.entity_id
_entity_poly.type
_entity_poly.pdbx_seq_one_letter_code
_entity_poly.pdbx_strand_id
1 'polypeptide(L)' 'MSTPLATLEQGGCKAEIYEEALPGQFSIRYFGPAGVMLAEEPLTGVSSYHQREQEILARLQELCAGGQPASAELSDPGEY' A
#
# COMPACT_ATOMS: atom_id res chain seq x y z
N MET A 1 12.10 -7.66 -15.79
CA MET A 1 11.87 -6.52 -14.89
C MET A 1 10.39 -6.23 -14.97
N SER A 2 9.61 -6.48 -13.90
CA SER A 2 8.18 -6.14 -13.90
C SER A 2 8.07 -4.63 -13.81
N THR A 3 7.63 -3.99 -14.87
CA THR A 3 7.26 -2.57 -14.86
C THR A 3 6.03 -2.41 -13.99
N PRO A 4 5.96 -1.37 -13.13
CA PRO A 4 4.73 -1.09 -12.42
C PRO A 4 3.62 -0.81 -13.43
N LEU A 5 2.43 -1.36 -13.15
CA LEU A 5 1.20 -1.06 -13.85
C LEU A 5 0.86 0.43 -13.74
N ALA A 6 1.05 0.99 -12.53
CA ALA A 6 0.82 2.39 -12.23
C ALA A 6 1.71 2.86 -11.07
N THR A 7 1.97 4.16 -11.02
CA THR A 7 2.68 4.80 -9.91
C THR A 7 1.84 5.98 -9.43
N LEU A 8 1.55 6.00 -8.13
CA LEU A 8 0.87 7.09 -7.45
C LEU A 8 1.89 7.87 -6.62
N GLU A 9 1.86 9.19 -6.66
CA GLU A 9 2.81 10.05 -5.93
C GLU A 9 2.06 11.00 -5.02
N GLN A 10 2.50 11.13 -3.78
CA GLN A 10 1.90 12.04 -2.81
C GLN A 10 2.93 12.52 -1.79
N GLY A 11 3.10 13.84 -1.65
CA GLY A 11 3.93 14.43 -0.58
C GLY A 11 5.43 14.05 -0.63
N GLY A 12 5.95 13.65 -1.81
CA GLY A 12 7.31 13.14 -1.97
C GLY A 12 7.44 11.63 -1.76
N CYS A 13 6.38 10.95 -1.33
CA CYS A 13 6.28 9.50 -1.28
C CYS A 13 5.62 8.97 -2.56
N LYS A 14 5.87 7.70 -2.88
CA LYS A 14 5.27 7.03 -4.05
C LYS A 14 4.75 5.65 -3.71
N ALA A 15 3.67 5.22 -4.37
CA ALA A 15 3.17 3.86 -4.35
C ALA A 15 3.25 3.27 -5.77
N GLU A 16 3.97 2.17 -5.92
CA GLU A 16 4.11 1.44 -7.18
C GLU A 16 3.16 0.24 -7.16
N ILE A 17 2.29 0.16 -8.16
CA ILE A 17 1.26 -0.86 -8.28
C ILE A 17 1.72 -1.83 -9.36
N TYR A 18 1.75 -3.11 -9.03
CA TYR A 18 2.11 -4.20 -9.93
C TYR A 18 0.89 -5.08 -10.13
N GLU A 19 0.61 -5.44 -11.38
CA GLU A 19 -0.35 -6.50 -11.66
C GLU A 19 0.38 -7.85 -11.48
N GLU A 20 -0.17 -8.71 -10.64
CA GLU A 20 0.36 -10.05 -10.45
C GLU A 20 -0.10 -10.98 -11.58
N ALA A 21 0.42 -12.21 -11.61
CA ALA A 21 0.10 -13.17 -12.67
C ALA A 21 -1.39 -13.55 -12.74
N LEU A 22 -2.17 -13.30 -11.68
CA LEU A 22 -3.59 -13.59 -11.61
C LEU A 22 -4.42 -12.30 -11.79
N PRO A 23 -5.44 -12.32 -12.67
CA PRO A 23 -6.32 -11.17 -12.86
C PRO A 23 -7.05 -10.81 -11.57
N GLY A 24 -7.04 -9.53 -11.21
CA GLY A 24 -7.64 -9.03 -9.97
C GLY A 24 -6.74 -9.18 -8.73
N GLN A 25 -5.46 -9.51 -8.93
CA GLN A 25 -4.44 -9.57 -7.90
C GLN A 25 -3.37 -8.53 -8.23
N PHE A 26 -3.19 -7.56 -7.34
CA PHE A 26 -2.21 -6.49 -7.50
C PHE A 26 -1.30 -6.47 -6.28
N SER A 27 -0.06 -6.07 -6.46
CA SER A 27 0.89 -5.84 -5.37
C SER A 27 1.23 -4.36 -5.33
N ILE A 28 1.15 -3.74 -4.15
CA ILE A 28 1.43 -2.31 -3.97
C ILE A 28 2.67 -2.16 -3.11
N ARG A 29 3.67 -1.47 -3.64
CA ARG A 29 4.89 -1.10 -2.92
C ARG A 29 4.87 0.38 -2.58
N TYR A 30 4.86 0.69 -1.30
CA TYR A 30 4.95 2.06 -0.81
C TYR A 30 6.41 2.45 -0.57
N PHE A 31 6.80 3.62 -1.03
CA PHE A 31 8.13 4.18 -0.87
C PHE A 31 8.04 5.57 -0.25
N GLY A 32 8.93 5.81 0.70
CA GLY A 32 9.08 7.09 1.38
C GLY A 32 9.85 8.13 0.56
N PRO A 33 10.06 9.33 1.12
CA PRO A 33 10.66 10.46 0.39
C PRO A 33 12.15 10.25 0.06
N ALA A 34 12.81 9.32 0.75
CA ALA A 34 14.19 8.90 0.48
C ALA A 34 14.29 7.73 -0.52
N GLY A 35 13.17 7.33 -1.15
CA GLY A 35 13.12 6.14 -2.01
C GLY A 35 13.23 4.81 -1.24
N VAL A 36 13.07 4.84 0.08
CA VAL A 36 13.08 3.66 0.94
C VAL A 36 11.71 3.00 0.88
N MET A 37 11.66 1.70 0.64
CA MET A 37 10.40 0.95 0.70
C MET A 37 9.89 0.93 2.15
N LEU A 38 8.70 1.48 2.36
CA LEU A 38 8.04 1.56 3.67
C LEU A 38 7.23 0.29 3.94
N ALA A 39 6.49 -0.18 2.94
CA ALA A 39 5.65 -1.37 3.04
C ALA A 39 5.38 -1.97 1.65
N GLU A 40 5.06 -3.25 1.62
CA GLU A 40 4.50 -3.94 0.45
C GLU A 40 3.20 -4.62 0.91
N GLU A 41 2.08 -4.32 0.25
CA GLU A 41 0.77 -4.88 0.59
C GLU A 41 0.07 -5.45 -0.66
N PRO A 42 -0.50 -6.66 -0.58
CA PRO A 42 -1.29 -7.21 -1.67
C PRO A 42 -2.68 -6.57 -1.69
N LEU A 43 -3.11 -6.17 -2.88
CA LEU A 43 -4.46 -5.70 -3.17
C LEU A 43 -5.20 -6.80 -3.94
N THR A 44 -6.14 -7.45 -3.26
CA THR A 44 -6.93 -8.55 -3.82
C THR A 44 -8.42 -8.25 -3.73
N GLY A 45 -9.23 -8.96 -4.52
CA GLY A 45 -10.69 -8.78 -4.50
C GLY A 45 -11.18 -7.51 -5.19
N VAL A 46 -10.34 -6.89 -6.02
CA VAL A 46 -10.68 -5.73 -6.85
C VAL A 46 -10.42 -6.04 -8.31
N SER A 47 -11.24 -5.47 -9.20
CA SER A 47 -11.03 -5.58 -10.64
C SER A 47 -10.03 -4.55 -11.16
N SER A 48 -9.86 -3.44 -10.43
CA SER A 48 -8.89 -2.41 -10.75
C SER A 48 -8.41 -1.72 -9.47
N TYR A 49 -7.13 -1.35 -9.42
CA TYR A 49 -6.57 -0.56 -8.32
C TYR A 49 -7.30 0.78 -8.13
N HIS A 50 -7.88 1.35 -9.20
CA HIS A 50 -8.65 2.60 -9.12
C HIS A 50 -9.83 2.52 -8.14
N GLN A 51 -10.40 1.34 -7.94
CA GLN A 51 -11.50 1.13 -6.99
C GLN A 51 -11.07 1.41 -5.54
N ARG A 52 -9.78 1.24 -5.24
CA ARG A 52 -9.20 1.48 -3.92
C ARG A 52 -8.11 2.55 -3.95
N GLU A 53 -8.02 3.34 -5.00
CA GLU A 53 -7.00 4.38 -5.15
C GLU A 53 -6.98 5.36 -3.97
N GLN A 54 -8.15 5.76 -3.48
CA GLN A 54 -8.27 6.62 -2.30
C GLN A 54 -7.71 5.95 -1.04
N GLU A 55 -7.93 4.65 -0.86
CA GLU A 55 -7.35 3.87 0.25
C GLU A 55 -5.83 3.77 0.12
N ILE A 56 -5.33 3.52 -1.10
CA ILE A 56 -3.88 3.46 -1.38
C ILE A 56 -3.21 4.81 -1.10
N LEU A 57 -3.84 5.91 -1.53
CA LEU A 57 -3.33 7.27 -1.28
C LEU A 57 -3.38 7.63 0.21
N ALA A 58 -4.46 7.29 0.90
CA ALA A 58 -4.55 7.49 2.36
C ALA A 58 -3.46 6.69 3.08
N ARG A 59 -3.28 5.43 2.70
CA ARG A 59 -2.23 4.55 3.26
C ARG A 59 -0.83 5.07 2.98
N LEU A 60 -0.57 5.52 1.75
CA LEU A 60 0.68 6.17 1.37
C LEU A 60 0.93 7.41 2.23
N GLN A 61 -0.09 8.23 2.46
CA GLN A 61 0.00 9.42 3.30
C GLN A 61 0.36 9.06 4.75
N GLU A 62 -0.31 8.07 5.34
CA GLU A 62 -0.05 7.59 6.70
C GLU A 62 1.40 7.11 6.85
N LEU A 63 1.85 6.23 5.94
CA LEU A 63 3.21 5.71 5.93
C LEU A 63 4.24 6.83 5.72
N CYS A 64 3.96 7.77 4.82
CA CYS A 64 4.81 8.91 4.50
C CYS A 64 4.94 9.89 5.68
N ALA A 65 3.86 10.10 6.44
CA ALA A 65 3.84 10.95 7.62
C ALA A 65 4.61 10.36 8.82
N GLY A 66 5.21 9.17 8.68
CA GLY A 66 5.84 8.46 9.78
C GLY A 66 4.82 7.81 10.71
N GLY A 67 3.56 7.69 10.26
CA GLY A 67 2.60 6.81 10.89
C GLY A 67 3.13 5.39 10.78
N GLN A 68 3.74 4.89 11.85
CA GLN A 68 3.72 3.45 12.10
C GLN A 68 2.28 3.01 11.83
N PRO A 69 2.04 1.96 11.03
CA PRO A 69 0.70 1.44 10.91
C PRO A 69 0.22 1.28 12.35
N ALA A 70 -0.90 1.89 12.70
CA ALA A 70 -1.58 1.49 13.91
C ALA A 70 -1.76 -0.01 13.68
N SER A 71 -0.93 -0.82 14.32
CA SER A 71 -1.09 -2.25 14.34
C SER A 71 -2.52 -2.40 14.81
N ALA A 72 -3.42 -2.74 13.88
CA ALA A 72 -4.63 -3.41 14.28
C ALA A 72 -4.12 -4.75 14.79
N GLU A 73 -3.65 -4.75 16.05
CA GLU A 73 -3.64 -5.90 16.93
C GLU A 73 -5.10 -6.32 17.05
N LEU A 74 -5.58 -6.97 15.99
CA LEU A 74 -6.75 -7.81 16.00
C LEU A 74 -6.33 -9.12 16.68
N SER A 75 -6.14 -9.08 18.01
CA SER A 75 -6.12 -10.16 19.02
C SER A 75 -5.45 -9.58 20.27
N ASP A 76 -5.99 -9.49 21.48
CA ASP A 76 -7.25 -9.82 22.16
C ASP A 76 -7.15 -9.09 23.53
N PRO A 77 -8.20 -8.40 24.04
CA PRO A 77 -8.18 -7.83 25.38
C PRO A 77 -8.42 -8.92 26.43
N GLY A 78 -7.34 -9.55 26.90
CA GLY A 78 -7.39 -10.57 27.95
C GLY A 78 -6.42 -10.26 29.11
N GLU A 79 -6.73 -9.25 29.93
CA GLU A 79 -6.22 -9.18 31.30
C GLU A 79 -7.29 -9.71 32.28
N TYR A 80 -6.80 -10.52 33.25
CA TYR A 80 -7.45 -11.15 34.42
C TYR A 80 -8.07 -12.54 34.28
#